data_AF-A0A5S3WCW7-F1
#
_entry.id   AF-A0A5S3WCW7-F1
#
_cell.length_a   1.000
_cell.length_b   1.000
_cell.length_c   1.000
_cell.angle_alpha   90.00
_cell.angle_beta   90.00
_cell.angle_gamma   90.00
#
_symmetry.space_group_name_H-M   'P 1'
#
loop_
_entity.id
_entity.type
_entity.pdbx_description
1 polymer ?
#
loop_
_entity_poly.entity_id
_entity_poly.type
_entity_poly.pdbx_seq_one_letter_code
_entity_poly.pdbx_strand_id
1 'polypeptide(L)'
;MLKQILPLGVAIALVGCGGSSSDSEDTQSVAVTVASTSSTVNFYVANWQPSQGTLNVINSDGVVQESIAVDNINTASVSVDPLTFNSFEFIPDDSTLTCPRFTGCGRTVRGDINDLNENRLIDYQEPTAVTLNYKASAFSAPGENTVYLSPLSKVISDQGYSAVAASLAATPFYHLTHSNLSASVEAEMVTNAFTYAAIIAGATDTSFSVENAFTDFATKQEDQQAWQDYSELAAQYVTDNLFSDQGNALLQNVAGEVKQTIASVTTYSNWQERTQVTQSLDSRELLVDTRNIIGVTRLQEKSYSDELDSKFEELEGAFDEDTQQTLDALINSLNEVITNYSPLADDSTPAGQYKLRDLDIDYSKSPYTWTITGTYDDLPITIDLSIPTFRVSGVLGDKIEGVMTASITNGATVLSVDVSELLIQFDGIDEVNELNPDAETGIAQLTTNVIITKAAGQLDGDLSLSLERFVNSFGEVSNTLSTFDFVGNYESSIQNTDFHITAVEASPFIGEENDDLAFTFELDFPLSGASDFKFAYVGEAANLSELTSTDIFVSVQNRALDLRIRDVSGNLNLIAKGENGRWLDVKQKGRNYSGGLYFGDTKIAEVTAVRGIPGVLFPNGDFESLF
;
A
#
# COMPACT_ATOMS: atom_id res chain seq x y z
N MET A 1 27.69 -50.61 54.43
CA MET A 1 27.23 -51.90 53.89
C MET A 1 25.74 -51.81 53.61
N LEU A 2 25.36 -51.53 52.36
CA LEU A 2 24.11 -51.99 51.74
C LEU A 2 24.31 -51.78 50.23
N LYS A 3 25.12 -52.68 49.65
CA LYS A 3 25.31 -52.84 48.22
C LYS A 3 24.28 -53.86 47.74
N GLN A 4 23.82 -53.69 46.50
CA GLN A 4 23.20 -54.71 45.64
C GLN A 4 21.78 -55.15 46.05
N ILE A 5 20.75 -54.44 45.57
CA ILE A 5 19.50 -54.94 44.93
C ILE A 5 18.84 -53.71 44.29
N LEU A 6 19.39 -53.27 43.16
CA LEU A 6 18.79 -52.23 42.32
C LEU A 6 19.05 -52.44 40.79
N PRO A 7 19.39 -53.67 40.31
CA PRO A 7 19.25 -53.95 38.89
C PRO A 7 18.37 -55.18 38.61
N LEU A 8 17.20 -55.31 39.27
CA LEU A 8 16.19 -56.34 38.93
C LEU A 8 14.91 -55.77 38.29
N GLY A 9 14.78 -54.45 38.15
CA GLY A 9 13.63 -53.80 37.49
C GLY A 9 13.84 -53.39 36.03
N VAL A 10 15.09 -53.43 35.53
CA VAL A 10 15.45 -52.93 34.18
C VAL A 10 15.84 -54.05 33.22
N ALA A 11 15.91 -55.30 33.70
CA ALA A 11 16.26 -56.48 32.90
C ALA A 11 15.07 -57.17 32.21
N ILE A 12 13.84 -56.63 32.28
CA ILE A 12 12.70 -57.09 31.46
C ILE A 12 12.52 -56.23 30.19
N ALA A 13 13.14 -55.05 30.10
CA ALA A 13 12.92 -54.15 28.97
C ALA A 13 14.02 -54.19 27.88
N LEU A 14 15.19 -54.79 28.13
CA LEU A 14 16.34 -54.72 27.20
C LEU A 14 17.16 -56.01 27.16
N VAL A 15 16.56 -57.07 26.61
CA VAL A 15 17.23 -58.13 25.82
C VAL A 15 16.28 -58.36 24.65
N GLY A 16 16.53 -57.86 23.45
CA GLY A 16 17.75 -58.10 22.71
C GLY A 16 17.48 -59.21 21.69
N CYS A 17 17.07 -58.77 20.50
CA CYS A 17 17.40 -59.35 19.19
C CYS A 17 17.00 -60.81 18.88
N GLY A 18 16.17 -60.95 17.85
CA GLY A 18 16.59 -61.70 16.66
C GLY A 18 15.72 -62.90 16.27
N GLY A 19 15.30 -62.93 14.99
CA GLY A 19 15.05 -64.17 14.27
C GLY A 19 13.68 -64.32 13.61
N SER A 20 13.65 -64.01 12.31
CA SER A 20 12.96 -64.72 11.21
C SER A 20 11.51 -65.24 11.35
N SER A 21 10.70 -64.81 10.38
CA SER A 21 9.57 -65.50 9.71
C SER A 21 8.36 -65.92 10.55
N SER A 22 7.23 -65.22 10.38
CA SER A 22 6.11 -65.57 9.48
C SER A 22 4.79 -64.98 10.01
N ASP A 23 4.17 -64.14 9.17
CA ASP A 23 2.76 -63.76 9.09
C ASP A 23 1.91 -63.67 10.37
N SER A 24 1.69 -62.43 10.80
CA SER A 24 0.35 -61.96 11.15
C SER A 24 0.32 -60.43 11.05
N GLU A 25 -0.30 -59.92 9.99
CA GLU A 25 -0.67 -58.52 9.84
C GLU A 25 -1.55 -58.10 11.01
N ASP A 26 -1.01 -57.25 11.88
CA ASP A 26 -1.79 -56.37 12.74
C ASP A 26 -0.98 -55.08 12.93
N THR A 27 -0.81 -54.35 11.82
CA THR A 27 -0.47 -52.93 11.86
C THR A 27 -1.68 -52.18 12.45
N GLN A 28 -1.72 -52.05 13.77
CA GLN A 28 -2.36 -50.88 14.35
C GLN A 28 -1.48 -49.69 14.00
N SER A 29 -1.76 -49.09 12.84
CA SER A 29 -1.41 -47.72 12.57
C SER A 29 -1.93 -46.89 13.74
N VAL A 30 -1.03 -46.15 14.40
CA VAL A 30 -1.47 -45.02 15.21
C VAL A 30 -2.17 -44.11 14.23
N ALA A 31 -3.50 -44.13 14.24
CA ALA A 31 -4.30 -43.27 13.39
C ALA A 31 -3.97 -41.83 13.78
N VAL A 32 -3.17 -41.16 12.96
CA VAL A 32 -3.05 -39.70 12.98
C VAL A 32 -4.46 -39.20 12.75
N THR A 33 -5.09 -38.72 13.81
CA THR A 33 -6.43 -38.14 13.72
C THR A 33 -6.23 -36.85 12.93
N VAL A 34 -6.54 -36.88 11.63
CA VAL A 34 -6.57 -35.67 10.81
C VAL A 34 -7.56 -34.74 11.50
N ALA A 35 -7.08 -33.58 11.95
CA ALA A 35 -7.97 -32.59 12.54
C ALA A 35 -9.06 -32.28 11.50
N SER A 36 -10.33 -32.52 11.85
CA SER A 36 -11.44 -32.11 10.98
C SER A 36 -11.49 -30.58 11.00
N THR A 37 -11.02 -29.97 9.92
CA THR A 37 -11.07 -28.52 9.72
C THR A 37 -12.34 -28.16 8.95
N SER A 38 -12.94 -27.01 9.27
CA SER A 38 -13.99 -26.38 8.48
C SER A 38 -13.48 -25.02 7.99
N SER A 39 -13.97 -24.56 6.85
CA SER A 39 -13.73 -23.20 6.36
C SER A 39 -15.05 -22.47 6.20
N THR A 40 -15.09 -21.25 6.72
CA THR A 40 -16.24 -20.35 6.60
C THR A 40 -15.76 -19.07 5.92
N VAL A 41 -16.49 -18.63 4.91
CA VAL A 41 -16.17 -17.44 4.13
C VAL A 41 -17.27 -16.40 4.31
N ASN A 42 -16.89 -15.24 4.81
CA ASN A 42 -17.69 -14.04 4.92
C ASN A 42 -17.35 -13.09 3.76
N PHE A 43 -18.22 -12.13 3.49
CA PHE A 43 -18.10 -11.25 2.34
C PHE A 43 -18.23 -9.79 2.73
N TYR A 44 -17.62 -8.92 1.91
CA TYR A 44 -17.81 -7.47 2.00
C TYR A 44 -17.94 -6.86 0.61
N VAL A 45 -18.99 -6.07 0.42
CA VAL A 45 -19.10 -5.03 -0.62
C VAL A 45 -19.23 -3.68 0.10
N ALA A 46 -18.86 -2.60 -0.58
CA ALA A 46 -18.98 -1.26 -0.01
C ALA A 46 -20.40 -1.00 0.53
N ASN A 47 -20.52 -0.48 1.76
CA ASN A 47 -21.81 -0.37 2.47
C ASN A 47 -22.85 0.53 1.79
N TRP A 48 -22.40 1.40 0.90
CA TRP A 48 -23.23 2.30 0.08
C TRP A 48 -23.61 1.67 -1.27
N GLN A 49 -23.33 0.37 -1.48
CA GLN A 49 -23.76 -0.40 -2.63
C GLN A 49 -24.94 -1.32 -2.29
N PRO A 50 -25.72 -1.75 -3.31
CA PRO A 50 -26.76 -2.75 -3.13
C PRO A 50 -26.18 -4.03 -2.51
N SER A 51 -26.70 -4.41 -1.35
CA SER A 51 -26.20 -5.56 -0.58
C SER A 51 -27.06 -6.82 -0.73
N GLN A 52 -28.29 -6.68 -1.24
CA GLN A 52 -29.18 -7.80 -1.56
C GLN A 52 -28.88 -8.33 -2.97
N GLY A 53 -28.87 -9.66 -3.14
CA GLY A 53 -28.63 -10.25 -4.44
C GLY A 53 -28.47 -11.76 -4.41
N THR A 54 -27.78 -12.28 -5.42
CA THR A 54 -27.43 -13.70 -5.54
C THR A 54 -25.92 -13.89 -5.44
N LEU A 55 -25.48 -14.75 -4.53
CA LEU A 55 -24.09 -15.19 -4.37
C LEU A 55 -23.91 -16.56 -5.02
N ASN A 56 -23.03 -16.65 -6.01
CA ASN A 56 -22.61 -17.88 -6.66
C ASN A 56 -21.26 -18.34 -6.10
N VAL A 57 -21.20 -19.59 -5.65
CA VAL A 57 -19.97 -20.28 -5.24
C VAL A 57 -19.50 -21.13 -6.41
N ILE A 58 -18.32 -20.83 -6.93
CA ILE A 58 -17.77 -21.43 -8.14
C ILE A 58 -16.48 -22.15 -7.76
N ASN A 59 -16.37 -23.43 -8.14
CA ASN A 59 -15.16 -24.20 -7.87
C ASN A 59 -13.99 -23.81 -8.78
N SER A 60 -12.83 -24.43 -8.56
CA SER A 60 -11.63 -24.27 -9.39
C SER A 60 -11.82 -24.64 -10.86
N ASP A 61 -12.82 -25.47 -11.20
CA ASP A 61 -13.13 -25.87 -12.58
C ASP A 61 -14.08 -24.88 -13.29
N GLY A 62 -14.46 -23.78 -12.63
CA GLY A 62 -15.39 -22.79 -13.18
C GLY A 62 -16.86 -23.21 -13.14
N VAL A 63 -17.21 -24.26 -12.40
CA VAL A 63 -18.58 -24.76 -12.25
C VAL A 63 -19.22 -24.14 -11.01
N VAL A 64 -20.41 -23.56 -11.18
CA VAL A 64 -21.25 -23.08 -10.06
C VAL A 64 -21.69 -24.29 -9.23
N GLN A 65 -21.18 -24.39 -8.00
CA GLN A 65 -21.54 -25.43 -7.03
C GLN A 65 -22.82 -25.08 -6.30
N GLU A 66 -22.95 -23.82 -5.90
CA GLU A 66 -24.08 -23.32 -5.12
C GLU A 66 -24.45 -21.91 -5.58
N SER A 67 -25.74 -21.60 -5.53
CA SER A 67 -26.28 -20.27 -5.82
C SER A 67 -27.27 -19.92 -4.72
N ILE A 68 -26.96 -18.85 -3.98
CA ILE A 68 -27.57 -18.51 -2.71
C ILE A 68 -28.18 -17.11 -2.84
N ALA A 69 -29.48 -16.98 -2.66
CA ALA A 69 -30.10 -15.67 -2.48
C ALA A 69 -29.70 -15.12 -1.10
N VAL A 70 -29.13 -13.92 -1.08
CA VAL A 70 -28.67 -13.25 0.14
C VAL A 70 -29.41 -11.94 0.32
N ASP A 71 -29.99 -11.75 1.51
CA ASP A 71 -30.67 -10.50 1.87
C ASP A 71 -29.66 -9.36 2.07
N ASN A 72 -28.46 -9.70 2.55
CA ASN A 72 -27.33 -8.77 2.69
C ASN A 72 -26.01 -9.55 2.65
N ILE A 73 -25.22 -9.35 1.59
CA ILE A 73 -23.92 -9.98 1.36
C ILE A 73 -22.91 -9.71 2.49
N ASN A 74 -22.93 -8.52 3.12
CA ASN A 74 -22.02 -8.14 4.21
C ASN A 74 -22.30 -8.90 5.53
N THR A 75 -23.41 -9.63 5.59
CA THR A 75 -23.75 -10.51 6.72
C THR A 75 -23.85 -11.97 6.31
N ALA A 76 -23.64 -12.27 5.02
CA ALA A 76 -23.70 -13.61 4.49
C ALA A 76 -22.44 -14.38 4.83
N SER A 77 -22.60 -15.69 5.01
CA SER A 77 -21.52 -16.60 5.35
C SER A 77 -21.75 -17.94 4.68
N VAL A 78 -20.72 -18.49 4.05
CA VAL A 78 -20.79 -19.76 3.33
C VAL A 78 -19.76 -20.74 3.88
N SER A 79 -20.17 -21.98 4.07
CA SER A 79 -19.25 -23.07 4.43
C SER A 79 -18.70 -23.70 3.16
N VAL A 80 -17.38 -23.80 3.07
CA VAL A 80 -16.66 -24.36 1.92
C VAL A 80 -15.65 -25.40 2.40
N ASP A 81 -15.23 -26.27 1.48
CA ASP A 81 -14.17 -27.23 1.78
C ASP A 81 -12.85 -26.47 2.05
N PRO A 82 -12.18 -26.71 3.19
CA PRO A 82 -10.92 -26.07 3.50
C PRO A 82 -9.84 -26.54 2.52
N LEU A 83 -8.78 -25.75 2.38
CA LEU A 83 -7.62 -26.02 1.54
C LEU A 83 -7.90 -26.07 0.03
N THR A 84 -8.96 -25.39 -0.40
CA THR A 84 -9.38 -25.31 -1.80
C THR A 84 -9.47 -23.86 -2.27
N PHE A 85 -9.19 -23.64 -3.56
CA PHE A 85 -9.50 -22.36 -4.19
C PHE A 85 -10.97 -22.34 -4.63
N ASN A 86 -11.68 -21.29 -4.24
CA ASN A 86 -13.05 -21.03 -4.65
C ASN A 86 -13.14 -19.63 -5.24
N SER A 87 -14.07 -19.44 -6.16
CA SER A 87 -14.45 -18.12 -6.65
C SER A 87 -15.86 -17.80 -6.19
N PHE A 88 -16.06 -16.56 -5.77
CA PHE A 88 -17.32 -16.07 -5.26
C PHE A 88 -17.75 -14.92 -6.15
N GLU A 89 -18.92 -15.05 -6.77
CA GLU A 89 -19.50 -14.02 -7.64
C GLU A 89 -20.78 -13.52 -7.00
N PHE A 90 -20.89 -12.21 -6.81
CA PHE A 90 -22.08 -11.57 -6.26
C PHE A 90 -22.76 -10.74 -7.34
N ILE A 91 -24.03 -11.02 -7.57
CA ILE A 91 -24.89 -10.33 -8.53
C ILE A 91 -25.97 -9.61 -7.72
N PRO A 92 -25.89 -8.28 -7.57
CA PRO A 92 -26.90 -7.52 -6.84
C PRO A 92 -28.27 -7.57 -7.54
N ASP A 93 -29.36 -7.55 -6.76
CA ASP A 93 -30.73 -7.53 -7.28
C ASP A 93 -31.08 -6.15 -7.88
N ASP A 94 -30.52 -5.09 -7.31
CA ASP A 94 -30.63 -3.72 -7.81
C ASP A 94 -29.32 -3.29 -8.47
N SER A 95 -29.39 -2.87 -9.73
CA SER A 95 -28.24 -2.33 -10.46
C SER A 95 -28.10 -0.82 -10.33
N THR A 96 -29.03 -0.16 -9.63
CA THR A 96 -29.00 1.28 -9.43
C THR A 96 -27.94 1.64 -8.41
N LEU A 97 -26.88 2.29 -8.87
CA LEU A 97 -25.80 2.74 -8.00
C LEU A 97 -25.91 4.24 -7.78
N THR A 98 -25.65 4.71 -6.57
CA THR A 98 -25.63 6.14 -6.26
C THR A 98 -24.22 6.69 -6.28
N CYS A 99 -24.08 7.99 -6.52
CA CYS A 99 -22.80 8.67 -6.51
C CYS A 99 -22.19 8.67 -5.09
N PRO A 100 -21.00 8.08 -4.89
CA PRO A 100 -20.36 8.05 -3.57
C PRO A 100 -19.53 9.31 -3.26
N ARG A 101 -19.26 10.17 -4.24
CA ARG A 101 -18.41 11.36 -4.08
C ARG A 101 -19.20 12.54 -3.53
N PHE A 102 -18.73 13.12 -2.44
CA PHE A 102 -19.40 14.25 -1.78
C PHE A 102 -19.51 15.49 -2.70
N THR A 103 -18.54 15.71 -3.58
CA THR A 103 -18.52 16.79 -4.56
C THR A 103 -19.25 16.45 -5.88
N GLY A 104 -19.85 15.25 -5.98
CA GLY A 104 -20.56 14.78 -7.17
C GLY A 104 -19.69 13.96 -8.12
N CYS A 105 -20.33 13.16 -8.99
CA CYS A 105 -19.68 12.16 -9.84
C CYS A 105 -19.49 12.59 -11.29
N GLY A 106 -19.79 13.84 -11.62
CA GLY A 106 -19.58 14.40 -12.95
C GLY A 106 -20.79 15.16 -13.48
N ARG A 107 -20.65 15.67 -14.71
CA ARG A 107 -21.69 16.47 -15.38
C ARG A 107 -22.62 15.60 -16.21
N THR A 108 -23.89 15.98 -16.24
CA THR A 108 -24.91 15.32 -17.05
C THR A 108 -25.33 16.13 -18.26
N VAL A 109 -26.00 15.46 -19.19
CA VAL A 109 -26.72 16.12 -20.28
C VAL A 109 -28.01 16.76 -19.76
N ARG A 110 -28.52 17.78 -20.44
CA ARG A 110 -29.79 18.41 -20.03
C ARG A 110 -30.94 17.40 -20.09
N GLY A 111 -31.66 17.25 -18.97
CA GLY A 111 -32.81 16.36 -18.85
C GLY A 111 -32.42 14.90 -18.61
N ASP A 112 -31.21 14.66 -18.09
CA ASP A 112 -30.85 13.37 -17.52
C ASP A 112 -31.83 13.01 -16.39
N ILE A 113 -32.26 11.75 -16.35
CA ILE A 113 -33.21 11.26 -15.35
C ILE A 113 -32.55 11.04 -13.98
N ASN A 114 -31.23 10.95 -13.96
CA ASN A 114 -30.44 10.68 -12.77
C ASN A 114 -30.02 11.96 -12.03
N ASP A 115 -30.05 13.10 -12.72
CA ASP A 115 -29.91 14.45 -12.14
C ASP A 115 -31.28 14.87 -11.57
N LEU A 116 -31.48 14.69 -10.25
CA LEU A 116 -32.79 14.83 -9.62
C LEU A 116 -33.17 16.30 -9.37
N ASN A 117 -32.19 17.19 -9.36
CA ASN A 117 -32.40 18.62 -9.10
C ASN A 117 -32.21 19.51 -10.34
N GLU A 118 -31.91 18.90 -11.50
CA GLU A 118 -31.72 19.52 -12.82
C GLU A 118 -30.56 20.53 -12.87
N ASN A 119 -29.54 20.38 -12.01
CA ASN A 119 -28.38 21.27 -11.95
C ASN A 119 -27.27 20.91 -12.96
N ARG A 120 -27.44 19.83 -13.74
CA ARG A 120 -26.49 19.25 -14.71
C ARG A 120 -25.26 18.58 -14.08
N LEU A 121 -25.38 18.11 -12.86
CA LEU A 121 -24.39 17.31 -12.16
C LEU A 121 -25.08 16.05 -11.66
N ILE A 122 -24.32 14.97 -11.49
CA ILE A 122 -24.74 13.86 -10.62
C ILE A 122 -24.19 14.19 -9.24
N ASP A 123 -25.04 14.67 -8.36
CA ASP A 123 -24.65 15.02 -7.00
C ASP A 123 -24.49 13.78 -6.12
N TYR A 124 -23.90 13.97 -4.94
CA TYR A 124 -23.80 12.93 -3.92
C TYR A 124 -25.16 12.26 -3.67
N GLN A 125 -25.17 10.93 -3.65
CA GLN A 125 -26.36 10.07 -3.50
C GLN A 125 -27.37 10.10 -4.66
N GLU A 126 -27.15 10.87 -5.71
CA GLU A 126 -27.97 10.76 -6.91
C GLU A 126 -27.66 9.46 -7.67
N PRO A 127 -28.65 8.85 -8.37
CA PRO A 127 -28.44 7.66 -9.17
C PRO A 127 -27.37 7.87 -10.24
N THR A 128 -26.72 6.79 -10.65
CA THR A 128 -25.75 6.74 -11.75
C THR A 128 -26.21 5.71 -12.77
N ALA A 129 -25.74 5.83 -14.01
CA ALA A 129 -25.97 4.82 -15.05
C ALA A 129 -24.99 3.64 -14.98
N VAL A 130 -24.10 3.62 -13.97
CA VAL A 130 -23.04 2.62 -13.84
C VAL A 130 -23.62 1.31 -13.33
N THR A 131 -23.17 0.21 -13.90
CA THR A 131 -23.45 -1.14 -13.38
C THR A 131 -22.13 -1.78 -13.00
N LEU A 132 -22.05 -2.31 -11.77
CA LEU A 132 -20.90 -3.03 -11.28
C LEU A 132 -21.21 -4.52 -11.13
N ASN A 133 -20.17 -5.33 -11.34
CA ASN A 133 -20.22 -6.76 -11.08
C ASN A 133 -19.10 -7.11 -10.11
N TYR A 134 -19.34 -8.11 -9.27
CA TYR A 134 -18.48 -8.43 -8.17
C TYR A 134 -18.04 -9.88 -8.23
N LYS A 135 -16.73 -10.11 -8.17
CA LYS A 135 -16.16 -11.45 -8.08
C LYS A 135 -14.81 -11.42 -7.39
N ALA A 136 -14.49 -12.47 -6.66
CA ALA A 136 -13.13 -12.68 -6.16
C ALA A 136 -12.83 -14.17 -6.05
N SER A 137 -11.63 -14.56 -6.43
CA SER A 137 -11.12 -15.91 -6.23
C SER A 137 -10.19 -15.92 -5.02
N ALA A 138 -10.48 -16.76 -4.03
CA ALA A 138 -9.73 -16.81 -2.77
C ALA A 138 -9.40 -18.25 -2.35
N PHE A 139 -8.35 -18.40 -1.54
CA PHE A 139 -8.00 -19.68 -0.95
C PHE A 139 -8.73 -19.86 0.39
N SER A 140 -9.49 -20.94 0.53
CA SER A 140 -10.26 -21.22 1.74
C SER A 140 -9.35 -21.80 2.84
N ALA A 141 -8.77 -20.94 3.67
CA ALA A 141 -7.97 -21.37 4.83
C ALA A 141 -8.88 -21.97 5.93
N PRO A 142 -8.41 -22.93 6.73
CA PRO A 142 -9.18 -23.46 7.87
C PRO A 142 -9.59 -22.36 8.85
N GLY A 143 -10.86 -22.29 9.24
CA GLY A 143 -11.39 -21.24 10.11
C GLY A 143 -12.17 -20.16 9.34
N GLU A 144 -12.07 -18.92 9.81
CA GLU A 144 -12.79 -17.79 9.22
C GLU A 144 -11.96 -17.08 8.16
N ASN A 145 -12.61 -16.79 7.04
CA ASN A 145 -12.06 -16.00 5.94
C ASN A 145 -13.02 -14.87 5.63
N THR A 146 -12.50 -13.75 5.15
CA THR A 146 -13.30 -12.65 4.62
C THR A 146 -12.83 -12.31 3.22
N VAL A 147 -13.75 -12.32 2.26
CA VAL A 147 -13.49 -11.97 0.86
C VAL A 147 -14.15 -10.63 0.56
N TYR A 148 -13.34 -9.70 0.11
CA TYR A 148 -13.78 -8.36 -0.25
C TYR A 148 -14.01 -8.30 -1.76
N LEU A 149 -15.12 -7.71 -2.15
CA LEU A 149 -15.64 -7.78 -3.50
C LEU A 149 -15.66 -6.37 -4.10
N SER A 150 -14.81 -6.16 -5.11
CA SER A 150 -14.74 -4.92 -5.90
C SER A 150 -14.69 -5.21 -7.40
N PRO A 151 -14.90 -4.18 -8.25
CA PRO A 151 -14.67 -4.31 -9.68
C PRO A 151 -13.24 -4.75 -10.02
N LEU A 152 -12.24 -4.27 -9.27
CA LEU A 152 -10.86 -4.66 -9.47
C LEU A 152 -10.59 -6.12 -9.06
N SER A 153 -11.12 -6.58 -7.91
CA SER A 153 -10.98 -7.99 -7.50
C SER A 153 -11.58 -8.93 -8.54
N LYS A 154 -12.66 -8.51 -9.20
CA LYS A 154 -13.29 -9.26 -10.31
C LYS A 154 -12.34 -9.41 -11.47
N VAL A 155 -11.80 -8.29 -11.98
CA VAL A 155 -10.93 -8.31 -13.15
C VAL A 155 -9.68 -9.15 -12.89
N ILE A 156 -9.04 -8.99 -11.74
CA ILE A 156 -7.86 -9.80 -11.33
C ILE A 156 -8.23 -11.29 -11.30
N SER A 157 -9.40 -11.63 -10.77
CA SER A 157 -9.86 -13.01 -10.65
C SER A 157 -10.22 -13.63 -12.00
N ASP A 158 -10.84 -12.87 -12.90
CA ASP A 158 -11.21 -13.33 -14.24
C ASP A 158 -9.99 -13.55 -15.14
N GLN A 159 -8.95 -12.72 -14.99
CA GLN A 159 -7.66 -12.91 -15.65
C GLN A 159 -6.82 -14.03 -15.00
N GLY A 160 -7.22 -14.53 -13.83
CA GLY A 160 -6.51 -15.60 -13.13
C GLY A 160 -5.19 -15.15 -12.52
N TYR A 161 -5.01 -13.85 -12.26
CA TYR A 161 -3.77 -13.32 -11.69
C TYR A 161 -3.69 -13.49 -10.17
N SER A 162 -2.45 -13.49 -9.67
CA SER A 162 -2.14 -13.33 -8.24
C SER A 162 -1.92 -11.86 -7.91
N ALA A 163 -2.57 -11.38 -6.85
CA ALA A 163 -2.37 -10.02 -6.33
C ALA A 163 -1.48 -9.97 -5.08
N VAL A 164 -0.94 -11.10 -4.62
CA VAL A 164 -0.13 -11.22 -3.39
C VAL A 164 1.09 -10.28 -3.44
N ALA A 165 1.84 -10.34 -4.54
CA ALA A 165 3.01 -9.48 -4.72
C ALA A 165 2.63 -8.00 -4.85
N ALA A 166 1.53 -7.70 -5.54
CA ALA A 166 1.05 -6.32 -5.76
C ALA A 166 0.51 -5.67 -4.48
N SER A 167 -0.05 -6.46 -3.56
CA SER A 167 -0.56 -5.96 -2.28
C SER A 167 0.51 -5.89 -1.18
N LEU A 168 1.75 -6.30 -1.48
CA LEU A 168 2.84 -6.44 -0.50
C LEU A 168 2.43 -7.23 0.76
N ALA A 169 1.50 -8.18 0.62
CA ALA A 169 0.92 -8.89 1.75
C ALA A 169 0.84 -10.39 1.47
N ALA A 170 0.84 -11.20 2.53
CA ALA A 170 0.74 -12.65 2.47
C ALA A 170 -0.56 -13.15 1.82
N THR A 171 -1.59 -12.31 1.75
CA THR A 171 -2.82 -12.60 1.00
C THR A 171 -3.14 -11.44 0.06
N PRO A 172 -3.88 -11.69 -1.03
CA PRO A 172 -4.39 -10.61 -1.88
C PRO A 172 -5.11 -9.54 -1.05
N PHE A 173 -5.03 -8.26 -1.45
CA PHE A 173 -5.70 -7.15 -0.76
C PHE A 173 -7.22 -7.35 -0.55
N TYR A 174 -7.84 -8.21 -1.35
CA TYR A 174 -9.27 -8.54 -1.27
C TYR A 174 -9.58 -9.81 -0.46
N HIS A 175 -8.63 -10.36 0.31
CA HIS A 175 -8.83 -11.59 1.08
C HIS A 175 -8.09 -11.54 2.42
N LEU A 176 -8.83 -11.82 3.50
CA LEU A 176 -8.27 -12.06 4.83
C LEU A 176 -8.54 -13.50 5.25
N THR A 177 -7.51 -14.15 5.77
CA THR A 177 -7.55 -15.51 6.35
C THR A 177 -7.44 -15.50 7.87
N HIS A 178 -7.18 -14.31 8.43
CA HIS A 178 -7.11 -14.02 9.85
C HIS A 178 -7.31 -12.51 10.01
N SER A 179 -8.37 -12.10 10.70
CA SER A 179 -8.71 -10.69 10.86
C SER A 179 -8.23 -10.13 12.20
N ASN A 180 -7.68 -8.92 12.13
CA ASN A 180 -7.63 -8.00 13.26
C ASN A 180 -8.33 -6.71 12.82
N LEU A 181 -8.67 -5.84 13.77
CA LEU A 181 -9.46 -4.65 13.47
C LEU A 181 -8.81 -3.78 12.38
N SER A 182 -7.51 -3.49 12.49
CA SER A 182 -6.79 -2.66 11.52
C SER A 182 -6.81 -3.26 10.11
N ALA A 183 -6.46 -4.55 9.96
CA ALA A 183 -6.44 -5.22 8.66
C ALA A 183 -7.84 -5.32 8.02
N SER A 184 -8.89 -5.49 8.85
CA SER A 184 -10.26 -5.46 8.36
C SER A 184 -10.65 -4.07 7.86
N VAL A 185 -10.33 -3.01 8.60
CA VAL A 185 -10.62 -1.63 8.19
C VAL A 185 -9.86 -1.29 6.91
N GLU A 186 -8.57 -1.61 6.84
CA GLU A 186 -7.73 -1.40 5.64
C GLU A 186 -8.36 -2.06 4.40
N ALA A 187 -8.67 -3.36 4.47
CA ALA A 187 -9.27 -4.09 3.35
C ALA A 187 -10.66 -3.54 2.95
N GLU A 188 -11.47 -3.11 3.91
CA GLU A 188 -12.74 -2.41 3.63
C GLU A 188 -12.50 -1.10 2.86
N MET A 189 -11.54 -0.27 3.31
CA MET A 189 -11.25 1.02 2.68
C MET A 189 -10.65 0.86 1.29
N VAL A 190 -9.74 -0.09 1.08
CA VAL A 190 -9.19 -0.42 -0.25
C VAL A 190 -10.30 -0.88 -1.20
N THR A 191 -11.22 -1.72 -0.71
CA THR A 191 -12.37 -2.19 -1.49
C THR A 191 -13.30 -1.04 -1.86
N ASN A 192 -13.53 -0.11 -0.92
CA ASN A 192 -14.30 1.09 -1.16
C ASN A 192 -13.63 1.99 -2.20
N ALA A 193 -12.31 2.20 -2.11
CA ALA A 193 -11.55 3.02 -3.05
C ALA A 193 -11.65 2.52 -4.51
N PHE A 194 -11.46 1.22 -4.72
CA PHE A 194 -11.57 0.64 -6.06
C PHE A 194 -13.00 0.63 -6.61
N THR A 195 -14.01 0.52 -5.73
CA THR A 195 -15.43 0.61 -6.13
C THR A 195 -15.82 2.05 -6.43
N TYR A 196 -15.34 3.00 -5.62
CA TYR A 196 -15.49 4.44 -5.76
C TYR A 196 -14.95 4.92 -7.12
N ALA A 197 -13.71 4.55 -7.43
CA ALA A 197 -13.08 4.90 -8.71
C ALA A 197 -13.84 4.37 -9.92
N ALA A 198 -14.37 3.13 -9.84
CA ALA A 198 -15.10 2.52 -10.94
C ALA A 198 -16.40 3.28 -11.25
N ILE A 199 -17.09 3.78 -10.23
CA ILE A 199 -18.34 4.53 -10.39
C ILE A 199 -18.07 5.92 -10.96
N ILE A 200 -17.05 6.62 -10.46
CA ILE A 200 -16.76 7.97 -10.95
C ILE A 200 -16.23 7.95 -12.38
N ALA A 201 -15.33 7.01 -12.69
CA ALA A 201 -14.84 6.83 -14.05
C ALA A 201 -16.00 6.48 -15.00
N GLY A 202 -16.89 5.55 -14.61
CA GLY A 202 -18.06 5.18 -15.41
C GLY A 202 -19.14 6.27 -15.52
N ALA A 203 -19.29 7.12 -14.51
CA ALA A 203 -20.22 8.26 -14.54
C ALA A 203 -19.67 9.41 -15.41
N THR A 204 -18.35 9.59 -15.42
CA THR A 204 -17.66 10.60 -16.24
C THR A 204 -17.60 10.17 -17.70
N ASP A 205 -17.29 8.90 -17.95
CA ASP A 205 -17.28 8.27 -19.27
C ASP A 205 -18.05 6.95 -19.24
N THR A 206 -19.24 6.95 -19.83
CA THR A 206 -20.11 5.77 -19.93
C THR A 206 -19.48 4.60 -20.72
N SER A 207 -18.40 4.83 -21.46
CA SER A 207 -17.66 3.79 -22.18
C SER A 207 -16.52 3.17 -21.37
N PHE A 208 -16.20 3.73 -20.20
CA PHE A 208 -15.15 3.25 -19.32
C PHE A 208 -15.44 1.82 -18.86
N SER A 209 -14.39 1.00 -18.82
CA SER A 209 -14.41 -0.36 -18.32
C SER A 209 -13.12 -0.65 -17.55
N VAL A 210 -13.25 -0.98 -16.26
CA VAL A 210 -12.12 -1.40 -15.41
C VAL A 210 -11.41 -2.60 -16.04
N GLU A 211 -12.14 -3.50 -16.68
CA GLU A 211 -11.58 -4.69 -17.33
C GLU A 211 -10.65 -4.33 -18.49
N ASN A 212 -11.09 -3.43 -19.37
CA ASN A 212 -10.29 -3.00 -20.52
C ASN A 212 -9.07 -2.20 -20.04
N ALA A 213 -9.28 -1.21 -19.17
CA ALA A 213 -8.22 -0.36 -18.64
C ALA A 213 -7.13 -1.18 -17.94
N PHE A 214 -7.51 -2.12 -17.08
CA PHE A 214 -6.56 -3.00 -16.41
C PHE A 214 -5.86 -3.94 -17.39
N THR A 215 -6.56 -4.48 -18.39
CA THR A 215 -5.96 -5.38 -19.38
C THR A 215 -4.91 -4.65 -20.21
N ASP A 216 -5.19 -3.42 -20.64
CA ASP A 216 -4.26 -2.59 -21.41
C ASP A 216 -3.02 -2.24 -20.58
N PHE A 217 -3.20 -1.91 -19.30
CA PHE A 217 -2.11 -1.71 -18.33
C PHE A 217 -1.27 -2.98 -18.10
N ALA A 218 -1.91 -4.08 -17.72
CA ALA A 218 -1.23 -5.34 -17.39
C ALA A 218 -0.47 -5.93 -18.59
N THR A 219 -0.91 -5.62 -19.81
CA THR A 219 -0.24 -6.02 -21.07
C THR A 219 0.71 -4.96 -21.64
N LYS A 220 0.91 -3.84 -20.93
CA LYS A 220 1.84 -2.75 -21.27
C LYS A 220 1.56 -2.14 -22.65
N GLN A 221 0.29 -1.85 -22.95
CA GLN A 221 -0.08 -1.11 -24.16
C GLN A 221 0.40 0.35 -24.11
N GLU A 222 0.48 1.02 -25.26
CA GLU A 222 0.98 2.40 -25.37
C GLU A 222 0.02 3.44 -24.76
N ASP A 223 -1.29 3.21 -24.85
CA ASP A 223 -2.31 4.08 -24.27
C ASP A 223 -2.83 3.47 -22.96
N GLN A 224 -2.55 4.14 -21.84
CA GLN A 224 -2.92 3.70 -20.50
C GLN A 224 -3.69 4.79 -19.73
N GLN A 225 -4.20 5.81 -20.43
CA GLN A 225 -4.84 6.97 -19.78
C GLN A 225 -6.03 6.53 -18.91
N ALA A 226 -6.87 5.63 -19.41
CA ALA A 226 -8.02 5.14 -18.66
C ALA A 226 -7.61 4.42 -17.35
N TRP A 227 -6.45 3.75 -17.33
CA TRP A 227 -5.93 3.13 -16.11
C TRP A 227 -5.34 4.15 -15.15
N GLN A 228 -4.64 5.16 -15.68
CA GLN A 228 -4.11 6.29 -14.90
C GLN A 228 -5.26 7.03 -14.22
N ASP A 229 -6.30 7.42 -14.97
CA ASP A 229 -7.50 8.09 -14.45
C ASP A 229 -8.18 7.26 -13.35
N TYR A 230 -8.33 5.94 -13.57
CA TYR A 230 -8.91 5.04 -12.56
C TYR A 230 -8.05 4.96 -11.29
N SER A 231 -6.74 4.93 -11.45
CA SER A 231 -5.78 4.84 -10.34
C SER A 231 -5.77 6.12 -9.51
N GLU A 232 -5.78 7.27 -10.17
CA GLU A 232 -5.90 8.59 -9.53
C GLU A 232 -7.22 8.72 -8.77
N LEU A 233 -8.34 8.29 -9.35
CA LEU A 233 -9.64 8.28 -8.67
C LEU A 233 -9.66 7.35 -7.46
N ALA A 234 -8.95 6.22 -7.51
CA ALA A 234 -8.83 5.32 -6.36
C ALA A 234 -8.02 5.97 -5.24
N ALA A 235 -6.92 6.64 -5.56
CA ALA A 235 -6.15 7.40 -4.58
C ALA A 235 -6.96 8.57 -3.99
N GLN A 236 -7.73 9.28 -4.83
CA GLN A 236 -8.58 10.40 -4.42
C GLN A 236 -9.66 10.01 -3.40
N TYR A 237 -10.06 8.74 -3.34
CA TYR A 237 -10.97 8.25 -2.30
C TYR A 237 -10.44 8.55 -0.89
N VAL A 238 -9.14 8.36 -0.66
CA VAL A 238 -8.51 8.55 0.65
C VAL A 238 -8.66 10.01 1.07
N THR A 239 -8.26 10.91 0.18
CA THR A 239 -8.42 12.36 0.32
C THR A 239 -9.89 12.72 0.59
N ASP A 240 -10.80 12.47 -0.36
CA ASP A 240 -12.21 12.89 -0.27
C ASP A 240 -12.92 12.40 1.00
N ASN A 241 -12.47 11.30 1.61
CA ASN A 241 -13.03 10.74 2.86
C ASN A 241 -12.30 11.16 4.13
N LEU A 242 -11.01 11.52 4.07
CA LEU A 242 -10.29 12.07 5.22
C LEU A 242 -10.73 13.51 5.53
N PHE A 243 -11.03 14.32 4.50
CA PHE A 243 -11.43 15.72 4.65
C PHE A 243 -12.94 15.91 4.90
N SER A 244 -13.74 14.86 4.77
CA SER A 244 -15.18 14.94 4.99
C SER A 244 -15.52 14.72 6.47
N ASP A 245 -16.27 15.66 7.07
CA ASP A 245 -16.90 15.48 8.39
C ASP A 245 -17.88 14.29 8.42
N GLN A 246 -18.38 13.88 7.24
CA GLN A 246 -19.23 12.72 7.03
C GLN A 246 -18.44 11.47 6.61
N GLY A 247 -17.11 11.59 6.48
CA GLY A 247 -16.19 10.55 6.07
C GLY A 247 -15.94 9.50 7.14
N ASN A 248 -15.03 8.57 6.85
CA ASN A 248 -14.79 7.42 7.71
C ASN A 248 -13.71 7.71 8.75
N ALA A 249 -14.10 7.96 10.01
CA ALA A 249 -13.16 8.15 11.11
C ALA A 249 -12.19 6.96 11.34
N LEU A 250 -12.54 5.75 10.88
CA LEU A 250 -11.65 4.60 10.95
C LEU A 250 -10.50 4.71 9.94
N LEU A 251 -10.69 5.37 8.80
CA LEU A 251 -9.68 5.55 7.76
C LEU A 251 -8.45 6.29 8.29
N GLN A 252 -8.63 7.25 9.21
CA GLN A 252 -7.51 7.99 9.84
C GLN A 252 -6.47 7.04 10.46
N ASN A 253 -6.88 5.87 10.97
CA ASN A 253 -5.95 4.93 11.61
C ASN A 253 -5.20 4.03 10.63
N VAL A 254 -5.59 4.01 9.34
CA VAL A 254 -5.03 3.12 8.32
C VAL A 254 -4.77 3.84 6.99
N ALA A 255 -4.73 5.17 6.98
CA ALA A 255 -4.66 5.97 5.76
C ALA A 255 -3.38 5.68 4.96
N GLY A 256 -2.26 5.50 5.66
CA GLY A 256 -0.98 5.12 5.06
C GLY A 256 -1.04 3.75 4.40
N GLU A 257 -1.53 2.73 5.10
CA GLU A 257 -1.67 1.36 4.60
C GLU A 257 -2.60 1.29 3.38
N VAL A 258 -3.75 1.98 3.43
CA VAL A 258 -4.71 2.03 2.33
C VAL A 258 -4.09 2.68 1.11
N LYS A 259 -3.43 3.83 1.28
CA LYS A 259 -2.80 4.56 0.19
C LYS A 259 -1.68 3.76 -0.46
N GLN A 260 -0.82 3.13 0.35
CA GLN A 260 0.25 2.27 -0.15
C GLN A 260 -0.30 1.07 -0.89
N THR A 261 -1.33 0.39 -0.36
CA THR A 261 -1.93 -0.76 -1.06
C THR A 261 -2.52 -0.34 -2.41
N ILE A 262 -3.18 0.81 -2.48
CA ILE A 262 -3.70 1.35 -3.75
C ILE A 262 -2.53 1.60 -4.71
N ALA A 263 -1.51 2.34 -4.27
CA ALA A 263 -0.36 2.71 -5.09
C ALA A 263 0.41 1.48 -5.60
N SER A 264 0.76 0.53 -4.73
CA SER A 264 1.45 -0.69 -5.13
C SER A 264 0.61 -1.52 -6.12
N VAL A 265 -0.71 -1.65 -5.89
CA VAL A 265 -1.58 -2.42 -6.80
C VAL A 265 -1.73 -1.73 -8.17
N THR A 266 -1.79 -0.39 -8.21
CA THR A 266 -2.02 0.35 -9.46
C THR A 266 -0.76 0.52 -10.30
N THR A 267 0.43 0.48 -9.71
CA THR A 267 1.72 0.58 -10.42
C THR A 267 2.37 -0.77 -10.71
N TYR A 268 1.94 -1.85 -10.05
CA TYR A 268 2.51 -3.19 -10.25
C TYR A 268 2.28 -3.68 -11.69
N SER A 269 3.34 -3.75 -12.48
CA SER A 269 3.25 -4.12 -13.91
C SER A 269 3.62 -5.57 -14.22
N ASN A 270 4.03 -6.36 -13.21
CA ASN A 270 4.54 -7.73 -13.37
C ASN A 270 3.52 -8.79 -12.92
N TRP A 271 2.25 -8.63 -13.31
CA TRP A 271 1.17 -9.57 -12.99
C TRP A 271 1.50 -11.00 -13.45
N GLN A 272 1.39 -11.96 -12.53
CA GLN A 272 1.66 -13.37 -12.79
C GLN A 272 0.38 -14.18 -12.65
N GLU A 273 0.30 -15.27 -13.42
CA GLU A 273 -0.74 -16.28 -13.24
C GLU A 273 -0.69 -16.87 -11.83
N ARG A 274 -1.86 -17.09 -11.25
CA ARG A 274 -1.99 -17.68 -9.92
C ARG A 274 -1.63 -19.16 -9.96
N THR A 275 -0.72 -19.56 -9.07
CA THR A 275 -0.36 -20.97 -8.93
C THR A 275 -1.34 -21.67 -8.00
N GLN A 276 -2.10 -22.65 -8.52
CA GLN A 276 -3.01 -23.49 -7.72
C GLN A 276 -2.31 -24.79 -7.31
N VAL A 277 -1.46 -24.75 -6.28
CA VAL A 277 -0.83 -25.96 -5.72
C VAL A 277 -1.74 -26.56 -4.65
N THR A 278 -1.91 -27.88 -4.65
CA THR A 278 -2.60 -28.58 -3.56
C THR A 278 -1.86 -28.33 -2.23
N GLN A 279 -2.55 -27.70 -1.29
CA GLN A 279 -1.99 -27.38 0.01
C GLN A 279 -2.29 -28.50 1.01
N SER A 280 -1.31 -28.79 1.88
CA SER A 280 -1.49 -29.72 3.00
C SER A 280 -1.53 -28.98 4.32
N LEU A 281 -2.33 -29.51 5.26
CA LEU A 281 -2.46 -28.96 6.62
C LEU A 281 -1.12 -29.00 7.39
N ASP A 282 -0.30 -30.03 7.16
CA ASP A 282 1.01 -30.22 7.77
C ASP A 282 2.17 -29.59 6.98
N SER A 283 1.87 -28.73 6.00
CA SER A 283 2.88 -28.06 5.18
C SER A 283 3.87 -27.27 6.05
N ARG A 284 5.16 -27.41 5.72
CA ARG A 284 6.29 -26.74 6.39
C ARG A 284 6.75 -25.49 5.64
N GLU A 285 6.01 -25.07 4.62
CA GLU A 285 6.36 -23.99 3.70
C GLU A 285 6.73 -22.69 4.44
N LEU A 286 5.85 -22.21 5.32
CA LEU A 286 6.09 -21.00 6.10
C LEU A 286 7.37 -21.08 6.96
N LEU A 287 7.77 -22.27 7.43
CA LEU A 287 8.99 -22.40 8.23
C LEU A 287 10.25 -22.24 7.38
N VAL A 288 10.20 -22.67 6.12
CA VAL A 288 11.29 -22.43 5.15
C VAL A 288 11.38 -20.94 4.86
N ASP A 289 10.23 -20.32 4.57
CA ASP A 289 10.15 -18.89 4.24
C ASP A 289 10.60 -18.02 5.42
N THR A 290 10.17 -18.34 6.64
CA THR A 290 10.60 -17.66 7.88
C THR A 290 12.10 -17.81 8.12
N ARG A 291 12.69 -18.99 7.84
CA ARG A 291 14.14 -19.21 8.00
C ARG A 291 14.95 -18.35 7.04
N ASN A 292 14.49 -18.21 5.79
CA ASN A 292 15.13 -17.33 4.81
C ASN A 292 15.12 -15.87 5.30
N ILE A 293 14.01 -15.43 5.89
CA ILE A 293 13.85 -14.09 6.44
C ILE A 293 14.70 -13.83 7.68
N ILE A 294 14.84 -14.79 8.60
CA ILE A 294 15.66 -14.63 9.80
C ILE A 294 17.13 -14.37 9.44
N GLY A 295 17.60 -14.81 8.28
CA GLY A 295 18.91 -14.44 7.75
C GLY A 295 19.06 -12.94 7.47
N VAL A 296 17.96 -12.27 7.11
CA VAL A 296 17.89 -10.84 6.79
C VAL A 296 17.52 -10.00 8.02
N THR A 297 16.58 -10.49 8.83
CA THR A 297 16.13 -9.86 10.08
C THR A 297 16.75 -10.61 11.26
N ARG A 298 17.79 -10.05 11.87
CA ARG A 298 18.49 -10.69 12.99
C ARG A 298 17.75 -10.40 14.28
N LEU A 299 16.59 -11.05 14.46
CA LEU A 299 15.67 -10.82 15.59
C LEU A 299 16.32 -10.89 16.99
N GLN A 300 17.40 -11.67 17.16
CA GLN A 300 18.15 -11.72 18.42
C GLN A 300 19.03 -10.49 18.66
N GLU A 301 19.57 -9.93 17.58
CA GLU A 301 20.43 -8.73 17.58
C GLU A 301 19.58 -7.47 17.52
N LYS A 302 18.30 -7.59 17.14
CA LYS A 302 17.36 -6.49 16.88
C LYS A 302 17.90 -5.52 15.82
N SER A 303 18.59 -6.09 14.83
CA SER A 303 19.20 -5.37 13.72
C SER A 303 18.89 -6.10 12.41
N TYR A 304 19.06 -5.41 11.29
CA TYR A 304 19.04 -6.07 10.00
C TYR A 304 20.39 -6.79 9.80
N SER A 305 20.51 -7.50 8.68
CA SER A 305 21.79 -8.03 8.23
C SER A 305 22.72 -6.89 7.83
N ASP A 306 24.03 -7.05 8.06
CA ASP A 306 25.04 -6.02 7.71
C ASP A 306 24.97 -5.56 6.24
N GLU A 307 24.56 -6.43 5.31
CA GLU A 307 24.35 -6.08 3.90
C GLU A 307 23.16 -5.14 3.70
N LEU A 308 22.03 -5.43 4.36
CA LEU A 308 20.82 -4.61 4.30
C LEU A 308 21.03 -3.27 5.03
N ASP A 309 21.67 -3.28 6.20
CA ASP A 309 22.03 -2.06 6.94
C ASP A 309 22.90 -1.13 6.08
N SER A 310 23.94 -1.67 5.42
CA SER A 310 24.81 -0.86 4.54
C SER A 310 24.07 -0.27 3.33
N LYS A 311 23.04 -0.96 2.81
CA LYS A 311 22.21 -0.48 1.71
C LYS A 311 21.26 0.63 2.16
N PHE A 312 20.65 0.48 3.33
CA PHE A 312 19.85 1.53 3.97
C PHE A 312 20.70 2.77 4.24
N GLU A 313 21.86 2.63 4.87
CA GLU A 313 22.75 3.77 5.17
C GLU A 313 23.15 4.56 3.92
N GLU A 314 23.38 3.88 2.79
CA GLU A 314 23.72 4.56 1.53
C GLU A 314 22.50 5.27 0.90
N LEU A 315 21.31 4.65 0.96
CA LEU A 315 20.07 5.28 0.50
C LEU A 315 19.68 6.49 1.36
N GLU A 316 19.77 6.38 2.69
CA GLU A 316 19.60 7.50 3.62
C GLU A 316 20.63 8.60 3.33
N GLY A 317 21.87 8.21 3.03
CA GLY A 317 22.92 9.11 2.58
C GLY A 317 22.57 9.86 1.30
N ALA A 318 21.65 9.40 0.45
CA ALA A 318 21.17 10.16 -0.71
C ALA A 318 20.35 11.40 -0.28
N PHE A 319 19.75 11.39 0.91
CA PHE A 319 18.89 12.44 1.47
C PHE A 319 19.53 13.20 2.65
N ASP A 320 20.87 13.27 2.69
CA ASP A 320 21.63 13.96 3.75
C ASP A 320 21.50 15.50 3.72
N GLU A 321 22.24 16.17 4.61
CA GLU A 321 22.29 17.63 4.75
C GLU A 321 22.71 18.36 3.47
N ASP A 322 23.62 17.78 2.65
CA ASP A 322 24.03 18.42 1.39
C ASP A 322 22.87 18.42 0.38
N THR A 323 22.11 17.32 0.33
CA THR A 323 20.88 17.24 -0.48
C THR A 323 19.86 18.27 0.02
N GLN A 324 19.62 18.32 1.32
CA GLN A 324 18.69 19.28 1.92
C GLN A 324 19.09 20.73 1.57
N GLN A 325 20.37 21.09 1.67
CA GLN A 325 20.86 22.43 1.31
C GLN A 325 20.62 22.76 -0.18
N THR A 326 20.78 21.79 -1.09
CA THR A 326 20.49 22.03 -2.51
C THR A 326 19.00 22.24 -2.78
N LEU A 327 18.12 21.52 -2.07
CA LEU A 327 16.67 21.71 -2.14
C LEU A 327 16.24 23.05 -1.53
N ASP A 328 16.78 23.42 -0.36
CA ASP A 328 16.53 24.69 0.29
C ASP A 328 16.97 25.86 -0.60
N ALA A 329 18.12 25.76 -1.25
CA ALA A 329 18.59 26.78 -2.18
C ALA A 329 17.67 26.92 -3.41
N LEU A 330 17.15 25.82 -3.95
CA LEU A 330 16.15 25.85 -5.03
C LEU A 330 14.88 26.58 -4.59
N ILE A 331 14.28 26.15 -3.47
CA ILE A 331 13.01 26.69 -2.98
C ILE A 331 13.16 28.17 -2.60
N ASN A 332 14.21 28.51 -1.86
CA ASN A 332 14.41 29.88 -1.39
C ASN A 332 14.78 30.84 -2.52
N SER A 333 15.60 30.41 -3.48
CA SER A 333 15.91 31.25 -4.64
C SER A 333 14.67 31.51 -5.52
N LEU A 334 13.84 30.49 -5.77
CA LEU A 334 12.56 30.67 -6.46
C LEU A 334 11.65 31.63 -5.71
N ASN A 335 11.47 31.42 -4.41
CA ASN A 335 10.62 32.26 -3.58
C ASN A 335 11.07 33.73 -3.60
N GLU A 336 12.37 33.98 -3.42
CA GLU A 336 12.91 35.35 -3.48
C GLU A 336 12.75 35.99 -4.86
N VAL A 337 13.04 35.25 -5.93
CA VAL A 337 12.92 35.79 -7.30
C VAL A 337 11.47 36.05 -7.67
N ILE A 338 10.55 35.11 -7.41
CA ILE A 338 9.13 35.26 -7.73
C ILE A 338 8.51 36.38 -6.89
N THR A 339 8.86 36.51 -5.61
CA THR A 339 8.34 37.58 -4.75
C THR A 339 8.77 38.98 -5.22
N ASN A 340 9.96 39.12 -5.81
CA ASN A 340 10.49 40.42 -6.25
C ASN A 340 10.26 40.72 -7.74
N TYR A 341 10.16 39.69 -8.58
CA TYR A 341 10.16 39.81 -10.04
C TYR A 341 9.07 38.96 -10.69
N SER A 342 7.81 39.18 -10.30
CA SER A 342 6.67 38.51 -10.92
C SER A 342 5.53 39.48 -11.14
N PRO A 343 4.42 39.03 -11.77
CA PRO A 343 3.17 39.80 -11.77
C PRO A 343 2.65 40.13 -10.38
N LEU A 344 3.07 39.39 -9.33
CA LEU A 344 2.64 39.59 -7.94
C LEU A 344 3.43 40.70 -7.22
N ALA A 345 4.66 40.99 -7.66
CA ALA A 345 5.57 41.91 -6.96
C ALA A 345 5.14 43.39 -7.05
N ASP A 346 4.47 43.76 -8.15
CA ASP A 346 3.73 45.00 -8.42
C ASP A 346 3.29 44.97 -9.89
N ASP A 347 2.15 45.59 -10.25
CA ASP A 347 1.58 45.65 -11.62
C ASP A 347 2.57 46.14 -12.72
N SER A 348 3.74 46.63 -12.33
CA SER A 348 4.68 47.38 -13.16
C SER A 348 6.02 46.70 -13.47
N THR A 349 6.41 45.58 -12.84
CA THR A 349 7.75 44.97 -13.04
C THR A 349 8.01 44.70 -14.52
N PRO A 350 8.86 45.46 -15.23
CA PRO A 350 9.01 45.32 -16.67
C PRO A 350 9.76 44.03 -17.03
N ALA A 351 9.64 43.56 -18.28
CA ALA A 351 10.55 42.54 -18.78
C ALA A 351 11.97 43.11 -18.85
N GLY A 352 12.97 42.31 -18.51
CA GLY A 352 14.36 42.73 -18.52
C GLY A 352 15.26 41.90 -17.63
N GLN A 353 16.52 42.34 -17.55
CA GLN A 353 17.55 41.70 -16.75
C GLN A 353 17.68 42.38 -15.39
N TYR A 354 17.67 41.57 -14.34
CA TYR A 354 17.74 42.00 -12.95
C TYR A 354 18.88 41.30 -12.24
N LYS A 355 19.29 41.90 -11.12
CA LYS A 355 20.26 41.30 -10.22
C LYS A 355 19.70 41.32 -8.81
N LEU A 356 19.61 40.14 -8.20
CA LEU A 356 19.17 39.95 -6.82
C LEU A 356 20.27 39.24 -6.06
N ARG A 357 20.97 39.95 -5.17
CA ARG A 357 22.21 39.45 -4.55
C ARG A 357 23.21 39.00 -5.63
N ASP A 358 23.60 37.74 -5.60
CA ASP A 358 24.52 37.11 -6.56
C ASP A 358 23.80 36.31 -7.66
N LEU A 359 22.47 36.50 -7.79
CA LEU A 359 21.65 35.95 -8.87
C LEU A 359 21.48 36.97 -9.99
N ASP A 360 21.69 36.52 -11.22
CA ASP A 360 21.34 37.20 -12.45
C ASP A 360 20.05 36.58 -12.99
N ILE A 361 19.04 37.43 -13.24
CA ILE A 361 17.67 37.04 -13.56
C ILE A 361 17.28 37.66 -14.91
N ASP A 362 16.86 36.86 -15.87
CA ASP A 362 16.23 37.32 -17.11
C ASP A 362 14.72 37.03 -17.04
N TYR A 363 13.89 38.07 -17.07
CA TYR A 363 12.45 37.97 -16.89
C TYR A 363 11.69 38.48 -18.12
N SER A 364 10.73 37.69 -18.63
CA SER A 364 9.80 38.05 -19.70
C SER A 364 8.34 37.94 -19.26
N LYS A 365 7.42 38.64 -19.95
CA LYS A 365 5.99 38.74 -19.59
C LYS A 365 5.02 37.89 -20.43
N SER A 366 5.42 37.41 -21.59
CA SER A 366 4.48 36.70 -22.47
C SER A 366 5.19 35.66 -23.35
N PRO A 367 5.16 34.37 -22.97
CA PRO A 367 4.73 33.85 -21.65
C PRO A 367 5.63 34.38 -20.51
N TYR A 368 5.17 34.26 -19.25
CA TYR A 368 6.02 34.60 -18.12
C TYR A 368 7.16 33.60 -18.04
N THR A 369 8.40 34.08 -18.07
CA THR A 369 9.58 33.21 -18.02
C THR A 369 10.65 33.84 -17.16
N TRP A 370 11.40 33.00 -16.44
CA TRP A 370 12.54 33.36 -15.63
C TRP A 370 13.70 32.44 -15.98
N THR A 371 14.83 33.03 -16.36
CA THR A 371 16.12 32.35 -16.35
C THR A 371 16.92 32.92 -15.19
N ILE A 372 17.20 32.10 -14.18
CA ILE A 372 17.91 32.47 -12.96
C ILE A 372 19.24 31.74 -12.96
N THR A 373 20.34 32.47 -12.88
CA THR A 373 21.69 31.91 -12.83
C THR A 373 22.53 32.64 -11.79
N GLY A 374 23.56 31.98 -11.26
CA GLY A 374 24.48 32.60 -10.30
C GLY A 374 24.69 31.73 -9.08
N THR A 375 24.74 32.35 -7.91
CA THR A 375 24.90 31.64 -6.63
C THR A 375 23.86 32.08 -5.60
N TYR A 376 23.28 31.12 -4.87
CA TYR A 376 22.43 31.37 -3.71
C TYR A 376 22.98 30.57 -2.52
N ASP A 377 23.22 31.24 -1.39
CA ASP A 377 23.90 30.66 -0.22
C ASP A 377 25.20 29.91 -0.58
N ASP A 378 26.03 30.55 -1.41
CA ASP A 378 27.29 30.03 -1.97
C ASP A 378 27.16 28.80 -2.89
N LEU A 379 25.94 28.35 -3.19
CA LEU A 379 25.68 27.24 -4.11
C LEU A 379 25.40 27.74 -5.53
N PRO A 380 26.11 27.25 -6.57
CA PRO A 380 25.75 27.50 -7.95
C PRO A 380 24.35 27.00 -8.27
N ILE A 381 23.52 27.89 -8.83
CA ILE A 381 22.16 27.56 -9.27
C ILE A 381 21.95 27.94 -10.74
N THR A 382 21.14 27.15 -11.43
CA THR A 382 20.59 27.45 -12.75
C THR A 382 19.14 26.99 -12.76
N ILE A 383 18.21 27.89 -13.08
CA ILE A 383 16.77 27.62 -13.10
C ILE A 383 16.18 28.27 -14.35
N ASP A 384 15.41 27.50 -15.11
CA ASP A 384 14.58 27.99 -16.21
C ASP A 384 13.11 27.66 -15.88
N LEU A 385 12.30 28.68 -15.60
CA LEU A 385 10.89 28.57 -15.26
C LEU A 385 10.04 29.23 -16.34
N SER A 386 8.96 28.57 -16.75
CA SER A 386 7.99 29.08 -17.72
C SER A 386 6.57 28.89 -17.21
N ILE A 387 5.84 30.01 -17.06
CA ILE A 387 4.43 30.05 -16.63
C ILE A 387 3.60 30.65 -17.78
N PRO A 388 3.09 29.81 -18.71
CA PRO A 388 2.22 30.27 -19.79
C PRO A 388 0.84 30.72 -19.28
N THR A 389 0.33 30.09 -18.23
CA THR A 389 -0.96 30.46 -17.62
C THR A 389 -0.72 31.13 -16.29
N PHE A 390 -1.03 32.42 -16.21
CA PHE A 390 -1.10 33.16 -14.96
C PHE A 390 -2.40 33.97 -14.99
N ARG A 391 -3.40 33.48 -14.26
CA ARG A 391 -4.74 34.05 -14.22
C ARG A 391 -5.04 34.47 -12.80
N VAL A 392 -5.45 35.73 -12.65
CA VAL A 392 -6.10 36.22 -11.45
C VAL A 392 -7.56 36.47 -11.81
N SER A 393 -8.49 35.77 -11.16
CA SER A 393 -9.92 35.86 -11.47
C SER A 393 -10.77 35.66 -10.24
N GLY A 394 -11.46 36.73 -9.84
CA GLY A 394 -12.49 36.64 -8.79
C GLY A 394 -13.73 35.83 -9.18
N VAL A 395 -13.80 35.21 -10.37
CA VAL A 395 -14.93 34.32 -10.76
C VAL A 395 -14.42 32.91 -11.01
N LEU A 396 -13.38 32.76 -11.82
CA LEU A 396 -12.85 31.45 -12.21
C LEU A 396 -11.80 30.91 -11.23
N GLY A 397 -11.48 31.67 -10.18
CA GLY A 397 -10.35 31.39 -9.31
C GLY A 397 -9.01 31.72 -9.96
N ASP A 398 -8.02 31.94 -9.11
CA ASP A 398 -6.65 32.19 -9.50
C ASP A 398 -6.03 30.88 -9.99
N LYS A 399 -5.21 30.96 -11.04
CA LYS A 399 -4.63 29.79 -11.67
C LYS A 399 -3.24 30.08 -12.23
N ILE A 400 -2.28 29.28 -11.84
CA ILE A 400 -0.89 29.29 -12.29
C ILE A 400 -0.58 27.92 -12.86
N GLU A 401 -0.17 27.86 -14.12
CA GLU A 401 0.35 26.62 -14.73
C GLU A 401 1.73 26.90 -15.32
N GLY A 402 2.67 26.00 -15.08
CA GLY A 402 4.03 26.16 -15.55
C GLY A 402 4.83 24.87 -15.63
N VAL A 403 6.05 25.04 -16.11
CA VAL A 403 7.11 24.04 -16.21
C VAL A 403 8.42 24.66 -15.75
N MET A 404 9.32 23.85 -15.21
CA MET A 404 10.60 24.33 -14.69
C MET A 404 11.70 23.31 -14.92
N THR A 405 12.90 23.75 -15.26
CA THR A 405 14.11 22.93 -15.11
C THR A 405 15.04 23.64 -14.14
N ALA A 406 15.72 22.90 -13.27
CA ALA A 406 16.73 23.48 -12.41
C ALA A 406 17.90 22.54 -12.14
N SER A 407 19.06 23.13 -11.84
CA SER A 407 20.26 22.43 -11.40
C SER A 407 20.98 23.22 -10.32
N ILE A 408 21.28 22.56 -9.20
CA ILE A 408 21.95 23.13 -8.03
C ILE A 408 23.10 22.21 -7.65
N THR A 409 24.28 22.79 -7.40
CA THR A 409 25.49 22.02 -7.05
C THR A 409 25.99 22.39 -5.67
N ASN A 410 26.20 21.39 -4.81
CA ASN A 410 26.89 21.52 -3.52
C ASN A 410 28.02 20.49 -3.43
N GLY A 411 29.26 20.93 -3.64
CA GLY A 411 30.42 20.03 -3.63
C GLY A 411 30.32 18.93 -4.68
N ALA A 412 30.14 17.68 -4.23
CA ALA A 412 29.94 16.51 -5.09
C ALA A 412 28.45 16.15 -5.32
N THR A 413 27.54 16.85 -4.65
CA THR A 413 26.10 16.67 -4.75
C THR A 413 25.55 17.60 -5.84
N VAL A 414 24.80 17.05 -6.78
CA VAL A 414 24.09 17.80 -7.83
C VAL A 414 22.63 17.41 -7.78
N LEU A 415 21.76 18.37 -7.48
CA LEU A 415 20.31 18.25 -7.65
C LEU A 415 19.96 18.75 -9.04
N SER A 416 19.25 17.95 -9.81
CA SER A 416 18.61 18.36 -11.06
C SER A 416 17.13 18.03 -10.99
N VAL A 417 16.28 18.95 -11.43
CA VAL A 417 14.84 18.76 -11.47
C VAL A 417 14.29 19.17 -12.83
N ASP A 418 13.34 18.40 -13.34
CA ASP A 418 12.55 18.69 -14.53
C ASP A 418 11.06 18.59 -14.16
N VAL A 419 10.42 19.73 -14.00
CA VAL A 419 9.01 19.87 -13.63
C VAL A 419 8.19 19.92 -14.91
N SER A 420 7.49 18.83 -15.19
CA SER A 420 6.58 18.70 -16.33
C SER A 420 5.22 19.34 -16.05
N GLU A 421 4.83 19.42 -14.79
CA GLU A 421 3.59 20.05 -14.35
C GLU A 421 3.79 20.79 -13.03
N LEU A 422 3.50 22.09 -13.05
CA LEU A 422 3.27 22.90 -11.87
C LEU A 422 1.88 23.51 -12.03
N LEU A 423 0.95 23.18 -11.12
CA LEU A 423 -0.37 23.78 -11.06
C LEU A 423 -0.60 24.37 -9.67
N ILE A 424 -1.06 25.61 -9.61
CA ILE A 424 -1.67 26.18 -8.41
C ILE A 424 -3.01 26.74 -8.86
N GLN A 425 -4.09 26.28 -8.25
CA GLN A 425 -5.43 26.69 -8.59
C GLN A 425 -6.22 26.95 -7.32
N PHE A 426 -6.74 28.17 -7.19
CA PHE A 426 -7.65 28.55 -6.10
C PHE A 426 -9.09 28.43 -6.57
N ASP A 427 -9.98 28.09 -5.64
CA ASP A 427 -11.39 28.05 -5.88
C ASP A 427 -11.91 29.49 -6.03
N GLY A 428 -12.69 29.73 -7.07
CA GLY A 428 -13.31 31.04 -7.30
C GLY A 428 -14.40 31.34 -6.27
N ILE A 429 -15.04 32.50 -6.38
CA ILE A 429 -16.15 32.91 -5.48
C ILE A 429 -17.40 32.02 -5.56
N ASP A 430 -17.44 31.00 -6.41
CA ASP A 430 -18.59 30.11 -6.52
C ASP A 430 -18.59 29.04 -5.41
N GLU A 431 -17.43 28.71 -4.83
CA GLU A 431 -17.29 27.84 -3.65
C GLU A 431 -17.02 28.69 -2.39
N VAL A 432 -17.99 29.52 -2.01
CA VAL A 432 -17.91 30.27 -0.74
C VAL A 432 -18.13 29.31 0.42
N ASN A 433 -17.10 29.11 1.25
CA ASN A 433 -17.27 28.35 2.48
C ASN A 433 -18.15 29.12 3.49
N GLU A 434 -19.18 28.46 4.05
CA GLU A 434 -20.12 29.11 4.97
C GLU A 434 -19.49 29.48 6.33
N LEU A 435 -18.47 28.73 6.77
CA LEU A 435 -17.77 28.97 8.04
C LEU A 435 -16.76 30.12 7.91
N ASN A 436 -16.12 30.23 6.75
CA ASN A 436 -15.17 31.29 6.44
C ASN A 436 -15.33 31.79 5.00
N PRO A 437 -16.25 32.74 4.76
CA PRO A 437 -16.55 33.25 3.41
C PRO A 437 -15.40 34.00 2.74
N ASP A 438 -14.40 34.41 3.50
CA ASP A 438 -13.22 35.14 3.03
C ASP A 438 -12.02 34.20 2.78
N ALA A 439 -12.17 32.89 3.01
CA ALA A 439 -11.10 31.92 2.81
C ALA A 439 -10.89 31.59 1.33
N GLU A 440 -9.62 31.64 0.91
CA GLU A 440 -9.18 31.09 -0.37
C GLU A 440 -8.80 29.62 -0.17
N THR A 441 -9.57 28.73 -0.79
CA THR A 441 -9.31 27.28 -0.88
C THR A 441 -8.74 26.95 -2.26
N GLY A 442 -8.21 25.75 -2.43
CA GLY A 442 -7.68 25.31 -3.72
C GLY A 442 -6.72 24.15 -3.63
N ILE A 443 -6.04 23.91 -4.75
CA ILE A 443 -5.07 22.83 -4.92
C ILE A 443 -3.74 23.37 -5.43
N ALA A 444 -2.65 22.71 -5.02
CA ALA A 444 -1.36 22.82 -5.68
C ALA A 444 -0.88 21.44 -6.07
N GLN A 445 -0.44 21.26 -7.31
CA GLN A 445 0.08 20.01 -7.84
C GLN A 445 1.46 20.24 -8.44
N LEU A 446 2.34 19.28 -8.24
CA LEU A 446 3.67 19.26 -8.82
C LEU A 446 3.99 17.85 -9.31
N THR A 447 4.33 17.73 -10.59
CA THR A 447 4.89 16.53 -11.20
C THR A 447 6.28 16.84 -11.73
N THR A 448 7.29 16.12 -11.26
CA THR A 448 8.69 16.41 -11.57
C THR A 448 9.57 15.17 -11.55
N ASN A 449 10.50 15.08 -12.51
CA ASN A 449 11.62 14.16 -12.42
C ASN A 449 12.74 14.80 -11.58
N VAL A 450 13.22 14.06 -10.57
CA VAL A 450 14.26 14.48 -9.62
C VAL A 450 15.47 13.58 -9.78
N ILE A 451 16.62 14.18 -10.04
CA ILE A 451 17.92 13.50 -10.12
C ILE A 451 18.86 14.08 -9.08
N ILE A 452 19.30 13.25 -8.13
CA ILE A 452 20.32 13.60 -7.13
C ILE A 452 21.57 12.78 -7.43
N THR A 453 22.60 13.42 -7.97
CA THR A 453 23.90 12.79 -8.20
C THR A 453 24.83 13.08 -7.04
N LYS A 454 25.46 12.03 -6.48
CA LYS A 454 26.50 12.14 -5.45
C LYS A 454 27.76 11.39 -5.87
N ALA A 455 28.81 11.52 -5.07
CA ALA A 455 30.04 10.74 -5.27
C ALA A 455 29.82 9.22 -5.11
N ALA A 456 28.87 8.81 -4.25
CA ALA A 456 28.60 7.40 -3.94
C ALA A 456 27.65 6.72 -4.95
N GLY A 457 26.71 7.48 -5.51
CA GLY A 457 25.67 6.97 -6.38
C GLY A 457 24.77 8.06 -6.93
N GLN A 458 23.74 7.66 -7.66
CA GLN A 458 22.74 8.53 -8.26
C GLN A 458 21.34 8.04 -7.90
N LEU A 459 20.49 8.97 -7.49
CA LEU A 459 19.05 8.79 -7.35
C LEU A 459 18.37 9.46 -8.54
N ASP A 460 17.45 8.76 -9.20
CA ASP A 460 16.66 9.27 -10.33
C ASP A 460 15.21 8.76 -10.17
N GLY A 461 14.23 9.66 -10.13
CA GLY A 461 12.83 9.26 -9.97
C GLY A 461 11.83 10.35 -10.31
N ASP A 462 10.59 9.93 -10.53
CA ASP A 462 9.45 10.79 -10.77
C ASP A 462 8.68 11.02 -9.47
N LEU A 463 8.53 12.29 -9.10
CA LEU A 463 7.80 12.78 -7.94
C LEU A 463 6.50 13.43 -8.39
N SER A 464 5.37 12.97 -7.83
CA SER A 464 4.08 13.64 -7.89
C SER A 464 3.62 14.00 -6.48
N LEU A 465 3.22 15.25 -6.28
CA LEU A 465 2.63 15.69 -5.03
C LEU A 465 1.43 16.61 -5.27
N SER A 466 0.47 16.51 -4.35
CA SER A 466 -0.71 17.37 -4.30
C SER A 466 -0.88 17.90 -2.89
N LEU A 467 -1.05 19.21 -2.79
CA LEU A 467 -1.44 19.92 -1.58
C LEU A 467 -2.86 20.42 -1.75
N GLU A 468 -3.67 20.26 -0.72
CA GLU A 468 -5.02 20.81 -0.66
C GLU A 468 -5.10 21.88 0.41
N ARG A 469 -5.70 23.00 0.05
CA ARG A 469 -6.00 24.10 0.95
C ARG A 469 -7.50 24.19 1.11
N PHE A 470 -7.99 24.01 2.34
CA PHE A 470 -9.43 23.95 2.61
C PHE A 470 -9.76 24.62 3.95
N VAL A 471 -11.04 24.87 4.18
CA VAL A 471 -11.55 25.34 5.47
C VAL A 471 -12.01 24.14 6.29
N ASN A 472 -11.38 23.93 7.44
CA ASN A 472 -11.71 22.82 8.33
C ASN A 472 -13.03 23.03 9.09
N SER A 473 -13.45 22.03 9.86
CA SER A 473 -14.68 22.08 10.66
C SER A 473 -14.70 23.14 11.77
N PHE A 474 -13.56 23.76 12.07
CA PHE A 474 -13.44 24.89 12.99
C PHE A 474 -13.52 26.26 12.28
N GLY A 475 -13.64 26.29 10.96
CA GLY A 475 -13.64 27.51 10.15
C GLY A 475 -12.23 28.08 9.91
N GLU A 476 -11.19 27.30 10.19
CA GLU A 476 -9.79 27.69 9.99
C GLU A 476 -9.27 27.17 8.64
N VAL A 477 -8.39 27.93 8.00
CA VAL A 477 -7.76 27.51 6.75
C VAL A 477 -6.60 26.57 7.08
N SER A 478 -6.65 25.36 6.54
CA SER A 478 -5.60 24.35 6.65
C SER A 478 -4.98 24.07 5.29
N ASN A 479 -3.72 23.67 5.27
CA ASN A 479 -3.06 23.10 4.10
C ASN A 479 -2.65 21.68 4.46
N THR A 480 -2.94 20.72 3.60
CA THR A 480 -2.63 19.31 3.84
C THR A 480 -1.95 18.69 2.64
N LEU A 481 -0.97 17.84 2.90
CA LEU A 481 -0.43 16.89 1.91
C LEU A 481 -1.44 15.76 1.62
N SER A 482 -2.21 15.91 0.55
CA SER A 482 -3.18 14.90 0.11
C SER A 482 -2.51 13.75 -0.64
N THR A 483 -1.59 14.09 -1.55
CA THR A 483 -0.82 13.12 -2.35
C THR A 483 0.67 13.40 -2.30
N PHE A 484 1.46 12.34 -2.13
CA PHE A 484 2.90 12.33 -2.30
C PHE A 484 3.26 10.93 -2.77
N ASP A 485 3.88 10.85 -3.95
CA ASP A 485 4.27 9.62 -4.61
C ASP A 485 5.61 9.87 -5.29
N PHE A 486 6.65 9.13 -4.89
CA PHE A 486 7.99 9.22 -5.45
C PHE A 486 8.47 7.84 -5.86
N VAL A 487 8.56 7.60 -7.16
CA VAL A 487 8.97 6.32 -7.75
C VAL A 487 10.27 6.54 -8.52
N GLY A 488 11.25 5.68 -8.28
CA GLY A 488 12.53 5.81 -8.99
C GLY A 488 13.49 4.67 -8.74
N ASN A 489 14.75 4.93 -9.07
CA ASN A 489 15.86 4.03 -8.90
C ASN A 489 17.03 4.72 -8.21
N TYR A 490 17.70 3.98 -7.33
CA TYR A 490 18.98 4.35 -6.75
C TYR A 490 20.08 3.41 -7.25
N GLU A 491 21.06 3.96 -7.98
CA GLU A 491 22.19 3.23 -8.53
C GLU A 491 23.50 3.66 -7.87
N SER A 492 24.26 2.69 -7.36
CA SER A 492 25.58 2.86 -6.76
C SER A 492 26.50 1.68 -7.07
N SER A 493 27.71 1.71 -6.53
CA SER A 493 28.64 0.58 -6.64
C SER A 493 28.24 -0.66 -5.81
N ILE A 494 27.33 -0.51 -4.84
CA ILE A 494 26.90 -1.59 -3.93
C ILE A 494 25.43 -1.98 -4.12
N GLN A 495 24.62 -1.15 -4.80
CA GLN A 495 23.22 -1.45 -5.06
C GLN A 495 22.68 -0.84 -6.35
N ASN A 496 21.64 -1.47 -6.87
CA ASN A 496 20.72 -0.93 -7.85
C ASN A 496 19.35 -1.31 -7.31
N THR A 497 18.61 -0.31 -6.82
CA THR A 497 17.39 -0.51 -6.04
C THR A 497 16.30 0.41 -6.55
N ASP A 498 15.23 -0.19 -7.06
CA ASP A 498 13.99 0.52 -7.34
C ASP A 498 13.31 0.86 -6.01
N PHE A 499 12.74 2.05 -5.90
CA PHE A 499 12.02 2.51 -4.74
C PHE A 499 10.67 3.10 -5.12
N HIS A 500 9.72 2.99 -4.20
CA HIS A 500 8.45 3.71 -4.22
C HIS A 500 8.18 4.23 -2.81
N ILE A 501 8.11 5.55 -2.68
CA ILE A 501 7.86 6.24 -1.41
C ILE A 501 6.54 6.97 -1.52
N THR A 502 5.62 6.73 -0.59
CA THR A 502 4.39 7.51 -0.50
C THR A 502 4.21 8.11 0.88
N ALA A 503 3.52 9.26 0.95
CA ALA A 503 3.20 9.92 2.22
C ALA A 503 1.80 10.53 2.18
N VAL A 504 1.12 10.57 3.33
CA VAL A 504 -0.19 11.22 3.49
C VAL A 504 -0.37 11.70 4.92
N GLU A 505 -1.08 12.81 5.10
CA GLU A 505 -1.54 13.20 6.44
C GLU A 505 -2.68 12.28 6.90
N ALA A 506 -2.49 11.59 8.03
CA ALA A 506 -3.46 10.66 8.58
C ALA A 506 -4.67 11.37 9.20
N SER A 507 -4.48 12.58 9.74
CA SER A 507 -5.53 13.42 10.32
C SER A 507 -5.40 14.89 9.88
N PRO A 508 -6.11 15.32 8.82
CA PRO A 508 -6.00 16.68 8.28
C PRO A 508 -6.57 17.78 9.19
N PHE A 509 -7.11 17.41 10.36
CA PHE A 509 -7.73 18.33 11.33
C PHE A 509 -6.82 18.63 12.55
N ILE A 510 -5.68 17.94 12.67
CA ILE A 510 -4.72 18.16 13.73
C ILE A 510 -3.65 19.08 13.15
N GLY A 511 -3.69 20.37 13.48
CA GLY A 511 -2.86 21.40 12.84
C GLY A 511 -1.33 21.20 12.96
N GLU A 512 -0.59 22.12 12.33
CA GLU A 512 0.88 22.12 12.06
C GLU A 512 1.84 21.80 13.23
N GLU A 513 1.39 21.72 14.49
CA GLU A 513 2.26 21.39 15.63
C GLU A 513 2.52 19.88 15.80
N ASN A 514 1.76 19.00 15.14
CA ASN A 514 2.00 17.56 15.13
C ASN A 514 2.05 17.07 13.67
N ASP A 515 3.25 16.84 13.13
CA ASP A 515 3.41 16.16 11.83
C ASP A 515 2.74 14.77 11.90
N ASP A 516 1.52 14.63 11.39
CA ASP A 516 0.74 13.39 11.36
C ASP A 516 0.88 12.70 9.99
N LEU A 517 2.12 12.61 9.50
CA LEU A 517 2.43 12.01 8.22
C LEU A 517 2.66 10.50 8.38
N ALA A 518 1.86 9.71 7.67
CA ALA A 518 2.09 8.29 7.48
C ALA A 518 2.98 8.09 6.24
N PHE A 519 4.21 7.61 6.44
CA PHE A 519 5.13 7.27 5.35
C PHE A 519 5.07 5.80 5.02
N THR A 520 5.27 5.50 3.74
CA THR A 520 5.45 4.13 3.27
C THR A 520 6.63 4.05 2.31
N PHE A 521 7.35 2.93 2.39
CA PHE A 521 8.50 2.63 1.56
C PHE A 521 8.30 1.24 0.97
N GLU A 522 8.50 1.09 -0.33
CA GLU A 522 8.72 -0.19 -1.02
C GLU A 522 10.09 -0.11 -1.70
N LEU A 523 10.94 -1.10 -1.44
CA LEU A 523 12.34 -1.12 -1.84
C LEU A 523 12.69 -2.49 -2.44
N ASP A 524 13.11 -2.49 -3.70
CA ASP A 524 13.62 -3.66 -4.39
C ASP A 524 15.11 -3.80 -4.08
N PHE A 525 15.41 -4.45 -2.95
CA PHE A 525 16.77 -4.63 -2.43
C PHE A 525 17.34 -6.00 -2.79
N PRO A 526 17.91 -6.22 -3.99
CA PRO A 526 18.54 -7.49 -4.31
C PRO A 526 19.70 -7.77 -3.34
N LEU A 527 19.61 -8.83 -2.54
CA LEU A 527 20.66 -9.26 -1.62
C LEU A 527 21.52 -10.37 -2.25
N SER A 528 22.76 -10.53 -1.78
CA SER A 528 23.70 -11.53 -2.29
C SER A 528 23.19 -12.98 -2.19
N GLY A 529 22.29 -13.26 -1.23
CA GLY A 529 21.63 -14.56 -1.05
C GLY A 529 20.16 -14.62 -1.48
N ALA A 530 19.56 -13.48 -1.83
CA ALA A 530 18.15 -13.34 -2.18
C ALA A 530 18.01 -12.19 -3.19
N SER A 531 18.27 -12.48 -4.46
CA SER A 531 18.32 -11.47 -5.53
C SER A 531 16.97 -10.82 -5.82
N ASP A 532 15.88 -11.42 -5.35
CA ASP A 532 14.51 -10.92 -5.47
C ASP A 532 13.94 -10.44 -4.14
N PHE A 533 14.80 -10.13 -3.16
CA PHE A 533 14.38 -9.59 -1.89
C PHE A 533 13.74 -8.21 -2.09
N LYS A 534 12.48 -8.09 -1.65
CA LYS A 534 11.76 -6.83 -1.53
C LYS A 534 11.51 -6.52 -0.07
N PHE A 535 11.56 -5.25 0.29
CA PHE A 535 11.26 -4.75 1.62
C PHE A 535 10.20 -3.66 1.50
N ALA A 536 9.20 -3.71 2.37
CA ALA A 536 8.28 -2.61 2.54
C ALA A 536 7.95 -2.33 4.01
N TYR A 537 7.67 -1.07 4.29
CA TYR A 537 7.41 -0.54 5.62
C TYR A 537 6.32 0.53 5.56
N VAL A 538 5.46 0.56 6.57
CA VAL A 538 4.42 1.57 6.78
C VAL A 538 4.54 2.10 8.21
N GLY A 539 4.71 3.41 8.37
CA GLY A 539 4.80 4.06 9.67
C GLY A 539 5.64 5.35 9.65
N GLU A 540 6.05 5.80 10.84
CA GLU A 540 6.94 6.96 10.97
C GLU A 540 8.34 6.61 10.44
N ALA A 541 8.93 7.49 9.62
CA ALA A 541 10.26 7.29 9.05
C ALA A 541 11.35 7.12 10.11
N ALA A 542 11.23 7.83 11.24
CA ALA A 542 12.19 7.75 12.37
C ALA A 542 12.30 6.33 12.97
N ASN A 543 11.27 5.50 12.82
CA ASN A 543 11.22 4.15 13.39
C ASN A 543 11.66 3.05 12.39
N LEU A 544 11.99 3.38 11.14
CA LEU A 544 12.37 2.42 10.10
C LEU A 544 13.60 1.57 10.51
N SER A 545 14.58 2.21 11.13
CA SER A 545 15.82 1.57 11.61
C SER A 545 15.62 0.74 12.89
N GLU A 546 14.48 0.88 13.57
CA GLU A 546 14.19 0.17 14.82
C GLU A 546 13.38 -1.12 14.57
N LEU A 547 14.04 -2.28 14.54
CA LEU A 547 13.40 -3.60 14.41
C LEU A 547 12.61 -4.08 15.66
N THR A 548 12.26 -3.18 16.57
CA THR A 548 11.71 -3.55 17.89
C THR A 548 10.19 -3.48 17.95
N SER A 549 9.55 -2.61 17.17
CA SER A 549 8.09 -2.43 17.16
C SER A 549 7.58 -2.09 15.76
N THR A 550 7.93 -2.95 14.81
CA THR A 550 7.80 -2.68 13.37
C THR A 550 6.87 -3.70 12.74
N ASP A 551 6.08 -3.23 11.78
CA ASP A 551 5.42 -4.08 10.80
C ASP A 551 6.19 -3.90 9.50
N ILE A 552 6.74 -5.00 8.98
CA ILE A 552 7.48 -5.00 7.73
C ILE A 552 6.94 -6.09 6.83
N PHE A 553 6.96 -5.83 5.54
CA PHE A 553 6.57 -6.76 4.52
C PHE A 553 7.80 -7.11 3.71
N VAL A 554 8.01 -8.39 3.45
CA VAL A 554 9.16 -8.84 2.69
C VAL A 554 8.73 -9.88 1.68
N SER A 555 9.38 -9.87 0.52
CA SER A 555 9.20 -10.92 -0.48
C SER A 555 10.54 -11.54 -0.81
N VAL A 556 10.59 -12.88 -0.87
CA VAL A 556 11.75 -13.66 -1.32
C VAL A 556 11.25 -14.86 -2.09
N GLN A 557 11.87 -15.20 -3.21
CA GLN A 557 11.45 -16.29 -4.10
C GLN A 557 9.97 -16.14 -4.55
N ASN A 558 9.54 -14.91 -4.81
CA ASN A 558 8.14 -14.53 -5.08
C ASN A 558 7.13 -14.93 -3.99
N ARG A 559 7.56 -15.05 -2.74
CA ARG A 559 6.68 -15.35 -1.59
C ARG A 559 6.66 -14.18 -0.64
N ALA A 560 5.49 -13.57 -0.49
CA ALA A 560 5.28 -12.45 0.42
C ALA A 560 5.08 -12.96 1.86
N LEU A 561 5.69 -12.25 2.80
CA LEU A 561 5.61 -12.50 4.23
C LEU A 561 5.36 -11.19 4.99
N ASP A 562 4.36 -11.22 5.86
CA ASP A 562 4.01 -10.10 6.74
C ASP A 562 4.64 -10.38 8.10
N LEU A 563 5.54 -9.51 8.53
CA LEU A 563 6.24 -9.67 9.80
C LEU A 563 5.83 -8.56 10.75
N ARG A 564 5.27 -8.98 11.87
CA ARG A 564 4.93 -8.09 12.98
C ARG A 564 5.83 -8.40 14.16
N ILE A 565 6.74 -7.48 14.45
CA ILE A 565 7.71 -7.59 15.53
C ILE A 565 7.33 -6.61 16.63
N ARG A 566 7.23 -7.09 17.87
CA ARG A 566 6.97 -6.25 19.05
C ARG A 566 7.88 -6.67 20.20
N ASP A 567 8.57 -5.71 20.80
CA ASP A 567 9.35 -5.89 22.02
C ASP A 567 8.65 -5.21 23.19
N VAL A 568 8.23 -6.02 24.17
CA VAL A 568 7.62 -5.51 25.41
C VAL A 568 8.50 -5.89 26.59
N SER A 569 9.26 -4.91 27.09
CA SER A 569 10.16 -5.06 28.25
C SER A 569 11.21 -6.16 28.08
N GLY A 570 11.78 -6.30 26.87
CA GLY A 570 12.77 -7.32 26.53
C GLY A 570 12.17 -8.69 26.20
N ASN A 571 10.85 -8.78 26.00
CA ASN A 571 10.19 -9.98 25.49
C ASN A 571 9.82 -9.73 24.03
N LEU A 572 10.37 -10.54 23.14
CA LEU A 572 10.10 -10.46 21.71
C LEU A 572 8.81 -11.24 21.39
N ASN A 573 7.94 -10.62 20.61
CA ASN A 573 6.81 -11.25 19.97
C ASN A 573 6.94 -11.07 18.45
N LEU A 574 7.04 -12.17 17.72
CA LEU A 574 7.05 -12.20 16.27
C LEU A 574 5.78 -12.90 15.78
N ILE A 575 5.03 -12.23 14.92
CA ILE A 575 4.00 -12.86 14.10
C ILE A 575 4.47 -12.79 12.65
N ALA A 576 4.70 -13.95 12.03
CA ALA A 576 5.05 -14.04 10.62
C ALA A 576 3.88 -14.69 9.87
N LYS A 577 3.24 -13.97 8.95
CA LYS A 577 2.21 -14.50 8.07
C LYS A 577 2.82 -14.80 6.71
N GLY A 578 2.40 -15.88 6.07
CA GLY A 578 2.77 -16.21 4.70
C GLY A 578 1.56 -16.68 3.92
N GLU A 579 1.80 -17.03 2.67
CA GLU A 579 0.74 -17.28 1.70
C GLU A 579 -0.32 -18.29 2.16
N ASN A 580 -1.53 -18.07 1.63
CA ASN A 580 -2.69 -18.95 1.84
C ASN A 580 -3.14 -19.03 3.31
N GLY A 581 -2.80 -18.03 4.13
CA GLY A 581 -3.27 -17.94 5.52
C GLY A 581 -2.48 -18.75 6.52
N ARG A 582 -1.22 -19.06 6.22
CA ARG A 582 -0.31 -19.63 7.20
C ARG A 582 0.27 -18.54 8.06
N TRP A 583 0.41 -18.79 9.35
CA TRP A 583 1.11 -17.85 10.21
C TRP A 583 1.78 -18.53 11.40
N LEU A 584 2.84 -17.89 11.88
CA LEU A 584 3.70 -18.34 12.97
C LEU A 584 3.69 -17.28 14.06
N ASP A 585 3.35 -17.67 15.29
CA ASP A 585 3.43 -16.86 16.51
C ASP A 585 4.59 -17.35 17.36
N VAL A 586 5.62 -16.51 17.53
CA VAL A 586 6.80 -16.79 18.36
C VAL A 586 6.91 -15.75 19.46
N LYS A 587 6.78 -16.21 20.71
CA LYS A 587 6.97 -15.41 21.92
C LYS A 587 8.22 -15.88 22.65
N GLN A 588 9.19 -14.98 22.80
CA GLN A 588 10.43 -15.22 23.51
C GLN A 588 10.43 -14.45 24.85
N LYS A 589 10.62 -15.20 25.94
CA LYS A 589 10.87 -14.66 27.29
C LYS A 589 12.16 -15.23 27.85
N GLY A 590 13.24 -14.48 27.74
CA GLY A 590 14.59 -14.95 28.06
C GLY A 590 15.00 -16.11 27.14
N ARG A 591 15.15 -17.32 27.70
CA ARG A 591 15.46 -18.56 26.95
C ARG A 591 14.23 -19.43 26.63
N ASN A 592 13.05 -19.00 27.07
CA ASN A 592 11.82 -19.74 26.85
C ASN A 592 11.14 -19.24 25.58
N TYR A 593 10.67 -20.18 24.77
CA TYR A 593 9.93 -19.93 23.54
C TYR A 593 8.55 -20.57 23.66
N SER A 594 7.54 -19.87 23.15
CA SER A 594 6.14 -20.30 23.17
C SER A 594 5.39 -19.74 21.96
N GLY A 595 4.21 -20.28 21.69
CA GLY A 595 3.34 -19.85 20.59
C GLY A 595 2.89 -21.03 19.75
N GLY A 596 2.77 -20.85 18.43
CA GLY A 596 2.26 -21.87 17.54
C GLY A 596 2.51 -21.58 16.07
N LEU A 597 2.47 -22.64 15.28
CA LEU A 597 2.30 -22.58 13.83
C LEU A 597 0.83 -22.84 13.53
N TYR A 598 0.26 -22.03 12.66
CA TYR A 598 -1.16 -22.00 12.34
C TYR A 598 -1.41 -22.05 10.84
N PHE A 599 -2.55 -22.61 10.48
CA PHE A 599 -3.14 -22.52 9.15
C PHE A 599 -4.58 -22.01 9.31
N GLY A 600 -4.81 -20.76 8.89
CA GLY A 600 -5.97 -19.97 9.27
C GLY A 600 -6.08 -19.94 10.80
N ASP A 601 -7.22 -20.30 11.35
CA ASP A 601 -7.41 -20.32 12.81
C ASP A 601 -6.99 -21.65 13.47
N THR A 602 -6.52 -22.63 12.68
CA THR A 602 -6.16 -23.95 13.19
C THR A 602 -4.69 -24.00 13.60
N LYS A 603 -4.41 -24.23 14.90
CA LYS A 603 -3.06 -24.51 15.39
C LYS A 603 -2.61 -25.90 14.92
N ILE A 604 -1.56 -25.96 14.11
CA ILE A 604 -1.04 -27.22 13.54
C ILE A 604 0.22 -27.73 14.26
N ALA A 605 0.97 -26.86 14.93
CA ALA A 605 2.16 -27.25 15.71
C ALA A 605 2.50 -26.24 16.82
N GLU A 606 3.38 -26.61 17.75
CA GLU A 606 3.75 -25.78 18.90
C GLU A 606 5.14 -25.18 18.75
N VAL A 607 5.27 -23.87 19.02
CA VAL A 607 6.59 -23.24 19.15
C VAL A 607 7.15 -23.55 20.52
N THR A 608 8.36 -24.10 20.56
CA THR A 608 9.05 -24.48 21.79
C THR A 608 10.57 -24.44 21.61
N ALA A 609 11.33 -24.81 22.65
CA ALA A 609 12.76 -24.99 22.55
C ALA A 609 13.17 -26.42 22.96
N VAL A 610 13.92 -27.09 22.09
CA VAL A 610 14.52 -28.40 22.38
C VAL A 610 16.01 -28.21 22.59
N ARG A 611 16.49 -28.55 23.80
CA ARG A 611 17.89 -28.35 24.22
C ARG A 611 18.40 -26.90 24.05
N GLY A 612 17.49 -25.94 24.16
CA GLY A 612 17.80 -24.50 24.01
C GLY A 612 17.79 -23.98 22.58
N ILE A 613 17.48 -24.82 21.59
CA ILE A 613 17.29 -24.40 20.19
C ILE A 613 15.78 -24.18 19.98
N PRO A 614 15.33 -22.98 19.59
CA PRO A 614 13.93 -22.73 19.30
C PRO A 614 13.51 -23.37 17.98
N GLY A 615 12.27 -23.84 17.94
CA GLY A 615 11.72 -24.53 16.80
C GLY A 615 10.24 -24.81 16.95
N VAL A 616 9.71 -25.55 15.99
CA VAL A 616 8.33 -25.98 15.92
C VAL A 616 8.26 -27.49 16.15
N LEU A 617 7.51 -27.90 17.18
CA LEU A 617 7.23 -29.28 17.52
C LEU A 617 5.87 -29.68 16.96
N PHE A 618 5.88 -30.61 16.01
CA PHE A 618 4.68 -31.14 15.39
C PHE A 618 4.03 -32.23 16.27
N PRO A 619 2.71 -32.46 16.14
CA PRO A 619 2.00 -33.50 16.89
C PRO A 619 2.55 -34.92 16.68
N ASN A 620 3.20 -35.17 15.54
CA ASN A 620 3.85 -36.44 15.22
C ASN A 620 5.21 -36.63 15.94
N GLY A 621 5.69 -35.64 16.67
CA GLY A 621 6.97 -35.64 17.39
C GLY A 621 8.16 -35.08 16.60
N ASP A 622 7.96 -34.69 15.33
CA ASP A 622 8.99 -34.04 14.54
C ASP A 622 9.28 -32.63 15.10
N PHE A 623 10.55 -32.26 15.15
CA PHE A 623 10.99 -30.95 15.56
C PHE A 623 11.76 -30.28 14.43
N GLU A 624 11.30 -29.11 14.02
CA GLU A 624 11.94 -28.27 13.01
C GLU A 624 12.54 -27.03 13.66
N SER A 625 13.84 -26.80 13.44
CA SER A 625 14.52 -25.60 13.91
C SER A 625 14.05 -24.37 13.13
N LEU A 626 13.86 -23.23 13.82
CA LEU A 626 13.62 -21.93 13.18
C LEU A 626 14.92 -21.30 12.63
N PHE A 627 16.08 -21.87 12.98
CA PHE A 627 17.41 -21.50 12.48
C PHE A 627 17.98 -22.57 11.55
#